data_AF-A0A7C0Z797-F1
#
_entry.id   AF-A0A7C0Z797-F1
#
_cell.length_a   1.000
_cell.length_b   1.000
_cell.length_c   1.000
_cell.angle_alpha   90.00
_cell.angle_beta   90.00
_cell.angle_gamma   90.00
#
_symmetry.space_group_name_H-M   'P 1'
#
loop_
_entity.id
_entity.type
_entity.pdbx_description
1 polymer ?
#
loop_
_entity_poly.entity_id
_entity_poly.type
_entity_poly.pdbx_seq_one_letter_code
_entity_poly.pdbx_strand_id
1 'polypeptide(L)'
;MTTEERLKEAIGTGEILKVIYQGGSQPGSLRKISPISIKDGKVRARCFSSNAVKLFVLEKIEIVESEEEREADKWQPGLKPTAHYQSIHTLLEEKGDFFASLGWHIENDSASLSLHRRFKNGKPLTGSDVSLDYEEYTCDLVAGYDGEVHEENRRKRQRPWTVRGKNKNTRTFGNLDKAAEVFLEWAKLLAPTSK
;
A
#
# COMPACT_ATOMS: atom_id res chain seq x y z
N MET A 1 19.55 30.75 10.48
CA MET A 1 18.84 29.85 11.42
C MET A 1 19.16 28.42 11.03
N THR A 2 19.60 27.59 11.98
CA THR A 2 19.95 26.19 11.70
C THR A 2 18.69 25.31 11.66
N THR A 3 18.77 24.16 10.97
CA THR A 3 17.68 23.17 10.94
C THR A 3 17.23 22.77 12.35
N GLU A 4 18.19 22.61 13.28
CA GLU A 4 17.90 22.24 14.67
C GLU A 4 17.16 23.35 15.43
N GLU A 5 17.59 24.62 15.27
CA GLU A 5 16.92 25.78 15.88
C GLU A 5 15.46 25.89 15.44
N ARG A 6 15.20 25.70 14.15
CA ARG A 6 13.85 25.75 13.58
C ARG A 6 12.95 24.63 14.06
N LEU A 7 13.50 23.43 14.20
CA LEU A 7 12.77 22.31 14.79
C LEU A 7 12.45 22.55 16.27
N LYS A 8 13.35 23.17 17.03
CA LYS A 8 13.11 23.51 18.45
C LYS A 8 12.00 24.54 18.61
N GLU A 9 11.98 25.56 17.75
CA GLU A 9 10.89 26.54 17.72
C GLU A 9 9.55 25.87 17.40
N ALA A 10 9.50 25.06 16.34
CA ALA A 10 8.29 24.35 15.94
C ALA A 10 7.78 23.35 17.00
N ILE A 11 8.68 22.76 17.81
CA ILE A 11 8.29 21.94 18.97
C ILE A 11 7.56 22.80 20.01
N GLY A 12 8.03 24.03 20.25
CA GLY A 12 7.42 24.96 21.21
C GLY A 12 6.07 25.49 20.76
N THR A 13 5.89 25.74 19.47
CA THR A 13 4.64 26.28 18.88
C THR A 13 3.66 25.20 18.44
N GLY A 14 4.11 23.95 18.28
CA GLY A 14 3.33 22.86 17.68
C GLY A 14 3.18 22.99 16.16
N GLU A 15 3.96 23.87 15.53
CA GLU A 15 3.90 24.14 14.11
C GLU A 15 4.21 22.90 13.26
N ILE A 16 3.52 22.80 12.12
CA ILE A 16 3.77 21.75 11.13
C ILE A 16 4.79 22.27 10.11
N LEU A 17 5.94 21.60 10.04
CA LEU A 17 6.99 21.92 9.09
C LEU A 17 6.88 21.08 7.82
N LYS A 18 7.20 21.71 6.69
CA LYS A 18 7.51 21.01 5.43
C LYS A 18 9.00 20.72 5.41
N VAL A 19 9.36 19.45 5.22
CA VAL A 19 10.76 19.01 5.18
C VAL A 19 11.00 18.07 4.01
N ILE A 20 12.20 18.11 3.43
CA ILE A 20 12.71 17.07 2.56
C ILE A 20 13.56 16.14 3.42
N TYR A 21 13.29 14.83 3.34
CA TYR A 21 14.03 13.83 4.12
C TYR A 21 14.85 12.91 3.21
N GLN A 22 16.17 12.92 3.39
CA GLN A 22 17.12 12.14 2.58
C GLN A 22 17.38 10.71 3.11
N GLY A 23 16.55 10.22 4.03
CA GLY A 23 16.70 8.90 4.64
C GLY A 23 15.55 7.93 4.37
N GLY A 24 15.81 6.64 4.60
CA GLY A 24 14.81 5.57 4.49
C GLY A 24 14.53 5.11 3.06
N SER A 25 13.38 4.47 2.84
CA SER A 25 12.98 3.88 1.55
C SER A 25 12.51 4.90 0.50
N GLN A 26 12.36 6.17 0.87
CA GLN A 26 11.93 7.26 0.00
C GLN A 26 12.79 8.52 0.26
N PRO A 27 14.09 8.48 -0.05
CA PRO A 27 14.96 9.64 0.09
C PRO A 27 14.50 10.77 -0.84
N GLY A 28 14.65 12.02 -0.41
CA GLY A 28 14.27 13.21 -1.18
C GLY A 28 12.77 13.52 -1.18
N SER A 29 11.96 12.71 -0.49
CA SER A 29 10.51 12.95 -0.40
C SER A 29 10.19 14.16 0.48
N LEU A 30 9.27 15.01 0.00
CA LEU A 30 8.67 16.07 0.80
C LEU A 30 7.73 15.45 1.85
N ARG A 31 7.83 15.92 3.08
CA ARG A 31 7.05 15.44 4.22
C ARG A 31 6.52 16.61 5.02
N LYS A 32 5.27 16.50 5.46
CA LYS A 32 4.73 17.36 6.51
C LYS A 32 4.95 16.66 7.85
N ILE A 33 5.67 17.30 8.75
CA ILE A 33 5.96 16.77 10.07
C ILE A 33 5.62 17.79 11.16
N SER A 34 5.07 17.30 12.27
CA SER A 34 5.00 18.07 13.52
C SER A 34 6.06 17.49 14.46
N PRO A 35 7.17 18.20 14.72
CA PRO A 35 8.23 17.73 15.59
C PRO A 35 7.76 17.71 17.05
N ILE A 36 8.18 16.68 17.80
CA ILE A 36 7.76 16.43 19.19
C ILE A 36 8.96 16.60 20.13
N SER A 37 10.12 16.08 19.75
CA SER A 37 11.34 16.17 20.56
C SER A 37 12.59 15.90 19.73
N ILE A 38 13.73 16.49 20.12
CA ILE A 38 15.05 16.18 19.54
C ILE A 38 15.89 15.50 20.61
N LYS A 39 16.49 14.35 20.29
CA LYS A 39 17.41 13.61 21.17
C LYS A 39 18.42 12.83 20.32
N ASP A 40 19.69 12.83 20.72
CA ASP A 40 20.76 12.03 20.10
C ASP A 40 20.86 12.22 18.56
N GLY A 41 20.77 13.48 18.10
CA GLY A 41 20.80 13.81 16.66
C GLY A 41 19.58 13.32 15.87
N LYS A 42 18.50 12.92 16.56
CA LYS A 42 17.26 12.44 15.96
C LYS A 42 16.07 13.27 16.39
N VAL A 43 15.16 13.46 15.46
CA VAL A 43 13.91 14.18 15.64
C VAL A 43 12.78 13.16 15.69
N ARG A 44 12.07 13.10 16.82
CA ARG A 44 10.81 12.38 16.92
C ARG A 44 9.71 13.32 16.44
N ALA A 45 8.98 12.92 15.41
CA ALA A 45 7.94 13.77 14.82
C ALA A 45 6.74 12.94 14.36
N ARG A 46 5.54 13.54 14.41
CA ARG A 46 4.36 13.00 13.73
C ARG A 46 4.46 13.31 12.25
N CYS A 47 4.54 12.28 11.42
CA CYS A 47 4.57 12.41 9.97
C CYS A 47 3.15 12.27 9.42
N PHE A 48 2.64 13.33 8.81
CA PHE A 48 1.28 13.37 8.28
C PHE A 48 1.12 12.52 7.03
N SER A 49 2.17 12.39 6.21
CA SER A 49 2.15 11.54 5.01
C SER A 49 1.96 10.04 5.30
N SER A 50 2.23 9.59 6.53
CA SER A 50 2.04 8.19 6.94
C SER A 50 1.19 8.03 8.19
N ASN A 51 0.59 9.12 8.67
CA ASN A 51 -0.16 9.22 9.93
C ASN A 51 0.48 8.46 11.12
N ALA A 52 1.79 8.62 11.31
CA ALA A 52 2.55 7.86 12.30
C ALA A 52 3.66 8.70 12.94
N VAL A 53 4.02 8.40 14.19
CA VAL A 53 5.18 8.99 14.85
C VAL A 53 6.44 8.24 14.41
N LYS A 54 7.42 8.98 13.88
CA LYS A 54 8.66 8.43 13.33
C LYS A 54 9.88 9.15 13.90
N LEU A 55 11.03 8.49 13.82
CA LEU A 55 12.33 9.08 14.10
C LEU A 55 13.02 9.45 12.80
N PHE A 56 13.45 10.69 12.70
CA PHE A 56 14.20 11.24 11.58
C PHE A 56 15.60 11.59 12.04
N VAL A 57 16.62 11.31 11.22
CA VAL A 57 17.99 11.74 11.50
C VAL A 57 18.11 13.22 11.14
N LEU A 58 18.53 14.06 12.08
CA LEU A 58 18.57 15.52 11.94
C LEU A 58 19.37 15.96 10.71
N GLU A 59 20.55 15.38 10.51
CA GLU A 59 21.45 15.66 9.39
C GLU A 59 20.85 15.36 8.01
N LYS A 60 19.76 14.58 7.95
CA LYS A 60 19.06 14.21 6.73
C LYS A 60 17.78 15.02 6.49
N ILE A 61 17.52 16.03 7.34
CA ILE A 61 16.36 16.90 7.26
C ILE A 61 16.78 18.23 6.65
N GLU A 62 16.07 18.61 5.61
CA GLU A 62 16.13 19.94 5.02
C GLU A 62 14.74 20.60 5.18
N ILE A 63 14.68 21.76 5.84
CA ILE A 63 13.42 22.47 6.07
C ILE A 63 13.14 23.36 4.85
N VAL A 64 11.94 23.24 4.31
CA VAL A 64 11.50 24.04 3.17
C VAL A 64 10.66 25.19 3.73
N GLU A 65 11.29 26.36 3.85
CA GLU A 65 10.60 27.61 4.18
C GLU A 65 10.07 28.22 2.89
N SER A 66 8.75 28.25 2.72
CA SER A 66 8.16 29.13 1.72
C SER A 66 6.80 29.64 2.19
N GLU A 67 6.77 30.97 2.42
CA GLU A 67 5.54 31.80 2.49
C GLU A 67 4.86 31.93 1.13
N GLU A 68 5.46 31.40 0.07
CA GLU A 68 4.84 31.28 -1.23
C GLU A 68 4.56 29.82 -1.53
N GLU A 69 3.33 29.56 -1.97
CA GLU A 69 2.98 28.42 -2.79
C GLU A 69 3.99 28.32 -3.93
N ARG A 70 5.11 27.63 -3.70
CA ARG A 70 5.94 27.15 -4.80
C ARG A 70 5.16 26.02 -5.45
N GLU A 71 4.40 26.47 -6.43
CA GLU A 71 4.01 25.80 -7.66
C GLU A 71 4.57 24.40 -7.80
N ALA A 72 3.64 23.49 -8.11
CA ALA A 72 3.80 22.31 -8.95
C ALA A 72 5.09 21.51 -8.75
N ASP A 73 4.90 20.29 -8.25
CA ASP A 73 5.74 19.13 -8.54
C ASP A 73 6.73 19.39 -9.68
N LYS A 74 8.02 19.50 -9.35
CA LYS A 74 9.06 19.33 -10.34
C LYS A 74 8.79 17.96 -10.97
N TRP A 75 8.28 17.98 -12.19
CA TRP A 75 8.02 16.79 -12.99
C TRP A 75 9.27 15.92 -12.99
N GLN A 76 9.21 14.80 -12.28
CA GLN A 76 10.21 13.75 -12.33
C GLN A 76 9.71 12.72 -13.35
N PRO A 77 10.31 12.62 -14.54
CA PRO A 77 9.95 11.56 -15.48
C PRO A 77 10.23 10.20 -14.83
N GLY A 78 9.17 9.49 -14.44
CA GLY A 78 9.25 8.13 -13.89
C GLY A 78 8.51 7.88 -12.57
N LEU A 79 8.10 8.92 -11.83
CA LEU A 79 7.23 8.73 -10.66
C LEU A 79 5.79 8.52 -11.15
N LYS A 80 5.40 7.26 -11.34
CA LYS A 80 3.98 6.93 -11.47
C LYS A 80 3.28 7.36 -10.17
N PRO A 81 2.19 8.15 -10.23
CA PRO A 81 1.37 8.40 -9.07
C PRO A 81 1.05 7.05 -8.40
N THR A 82 1.48 6.89 -7.15
CA THR A 82 1.13 5.68 -6.39
C THR A 82 -0.35 5.80 -6.08
N ALA A 83 -1.16 4.94 -6.70
CA ALA A 83 -2.57 4.86 -6.38
C ALA A 83 -2.73 4.55 -4.89
N HIS A 84 -3.73 5.15 -4.25
CA HIS A 84 -3.98 4.95 -2.83
C HIS A 84 -5.39 4.38 -2.63
N TYR A 85 -5.45 3.07 -2.45
CA TYR A 85 -6.69 2.33 -2.23
C TYR A 85 -6.90 2.15 -0.73
N GLN A 86 -8.06 2.60 -0.24
CA GLN A 86 -8.43 2.39 1.17
C GLN A 86 -9.01 1.00 1.41
N SER A 87 -9.63 0.41 0.39
CA SER A 87 -10.27 -0.91 0.46
C SER A 87 -10.32 -1.58 -0.92
N ILE A 88 -10.65 -2.88 -0.93
CA ILE A 88 -10.98 -3.60 -2.16
C ILE A 88 -12.14 -2.94 -2.91
N HIS A 89 -13.13 -2.42 -2.19
CA HIS A 89 -14.27 -1.74 -2.78
C HIS A 89 -13.83 -0.51 -3.59
N THR A 90 -12.98 0.34 -3.02
CA THR A 90 -12.44 1.52 -3.73
C THR A 90 -11.61 1.13 -4.96
N LEU A 91 -10.84 0.04 -4.89
CA LEU A 91 -10.12 -0.48 -6.05
C LEU A 91 -11.08 -0.93 -7.16
N LEU A 92 -12.15 -1.62 -6.79
CA LEU A 92 -13.16 -2.09 -7.74
C LEU A 92 -13.95 -0.93 -8.36
N GLU A 93 -14.34 0.08 -7.58
CA GLU A 93 -15.00 1.28 -8.11
C GLU A 93 -14.13 1.98 -9.15
N GLU A 94 -12.82 2.12 -8.88
CA GLU A 94 -11.90 2.80 -9.80
C GLU A 94 -11.51 1.98 -11.04
N LYS A 95 -11.54 0.64 -10.95
CA LYS A 95 -10.97 -0.25 -11.97
C LYS A 95 -11.96 -1.25 -12.55
N GLY A 96 -13.22 -1.23 -12.13
CA GLY A 96 -14.28 -2.12 -12.58
C GLY A 96 -14.47 -2.08 -14.09
N ASP A 97 -14.64 -0.89 -14.66
CA ASP A 97 -14.77 -0.69 -16.10
C ASP A 97 -13.54 -1.17 -16.86
N PHE A 98 -12.35 -0.95 -16.28
CA PHE A 98 -11.11 -1.43 -16.83
C PHE A 98 -11.08 -2.97 -16.89
N PHE A 99 -11.46 -3.67 -15.81
CA PHE A 99 -11.55 -5.13 -15.81
C PHE A 99 -12.61 -5.65 -16.78
N ALA A 100 -13.78 -5.02 -16.83
CA ALA A 100 -14.85 -5.36 -17.76
C ALA A 100 -14.41 -5.20 -19.23
N SER A 101 -13.66 -4.13 -19.54
CA SER A 101 -13.11 -3.88 -20.88
C SER A 101 -12.09 -4.95 -21.31
N LEU A 102 -11.43 -5.60 -20.35
CA LEU A 102 -10.53 -6.75 -20.59
C LEU A 102 -11.28 -8.08 -20.71
N GLY A 103 -12.62 -8.08 -20.59
CA GLY A 103 -13.45 -9.26 -20.73
C GLY A 103 -13.53 -10.12 -19.46
N TRP A 104 -13.14 -9.58 -18.30
CA TRP A 104 -13.23 -10.31 -17.04
C TRP A 104 -14.67 -10.40 -16.54
N HIS A 105 -15.02 -11.56 -15.98
CA HIS A 105 -16.07 -11.63 -14.96
C HIS A 105 -15.43 -11.32 -13.60
N ILE A 106 -16.06 -10.43 -12.85
CA ILE A 106 -15.55 -9.93 -11.58
C ILE A 106 -16.44 -10.49 -10.47
N GLU A 107 -15.83 -11.10 -9.48
CA GLU A 107 -16.47 -11.49 -8.22
C GLU A 107 -15.74 -10.76 -7.09
N ASN A 108 -16.47 -10.28 -6.08
CA ASN A 108 -15.87 -9.60 -4.94
C ASN A 108 -16.73 -9.77 -3.68
N ASP A 109 -16.07 -9.65 -2.55
CA ASP A 109 -16.70 -9.47 -1.24
C ASP A 109 -15.95 -8.38 -0.46
N SER A 110 -16.10 -8.33 0.87
CA SER A 110 -15.42 -7.35 1.73
C SER A 110 -13.91 -7.54 1.84
N ALA A 111 -13.42 -8.76 1.62
CA ALA A 111 -12.04 -9.20 1.82
C ALA A 111 -11.40 -9.81 0.57
N SER A 112 -12.15 -10.08 -0.49
CA SER A 112 -11.64 -10.65 -1.74
C SER A 112 -12.11 -9.91 -2.99
N LEU A 113 -11.27 -9.95 -4.02
CA LEU A 113 -11.58 -9.53 -5.39
C LEU A 113 -10.94 -10.53 -6.36
N SER A 114 -11.75 -11.15 -7.20
CA SER A 114 -11.32 -12.20 -8.12
C SER A 114 -11.81 -11.94 -9.54
N LEU A 115 -10.94 -12.31 -10.50
CA LEU A 115 -11.18 -12.17 -11.93
C LEU A 115 -11.24 -13.56 -12.56
N HIS A 116 -12.34 -13.80 -13.27
CA HIS A 116 -12.70 -15.10 -13.83
C HIS A 116 -12.89 -14.97 -15.34
N ARG A 117 -12.33 -15.92 -16.09
CA ARG A 117 -12.71 -16.07 -17.49
C ARG A 117 -14.07 -16.75 -17.61
N ARG A 118 -14.71 -16.57 -18.76
CA ARG A 118 -15.94 -17.30 -19.11
C ARG A 118 -15.61 -18.49 -20.00
N PHE A 119 -16.38 -19.56 -19.85
CA PHE A 119 -16.45 -20.64 -20.83
C PHE A 119 -17.05 -20.15 -22.15
N LYS A 120 -16.92 -20.94 -23.22
CA LYS A 120 -17.57 -20.67 -24.52
C LYS A 120 -19.09 -20.53 -24.44
N ASN A 121 -19.72 -21.13 -23.42
CA ASN A 121 -21.15 -21.03 -23.16
C ASN A 121 -21.54 -19.76 -22.36
N GLY A 122 -20.59 -18.84 -22.11
CA GLY A 122 -20.80 -17.59 -21.39
C GLY A 122 -20.78 -17.70 -19.85
N LYS A 123 -20.78 -18.91 -19.27
CA LYS A 123 -20.73 -19.08 -17.81
C LYS A 123 -19.33 -18.76 -17.26
N PRO A 124 -19.21 -18.10 -16.10
CA PRO A 124 -17.91 -17.89 -15.46
C PRO A 124 -17.31 -19.22 -14.98
N LEU A 125 -15.98 -19.30 -15.02
CA LEU A 125 -15.22 -20.38 -14.41
C LEU A 125 -15.23 -20.23 -12.88
N THR A 126 -15.39 -21.34 -12.16
CA THR A 126 -15.32 -21.36 -10.68
C THR A 126 -13.93 -20.99 -10.17
N GLY A 127 -12.87 -21.41 -10.88
CA GLY A 127 -11.50 -21.01 -10.55
C GLY A 127 -11.20 -19.60 -11.05
N SER A 128 -10.79 -18.71 -10.14
CA SER A 128 -10.27 -17.40 -10.51
C SER A 128 -8.94 -17.53 -11.25
N ASP A 129 -8.76 -16.73 -12.29
CA ASP A 129 -7.48 -16.60 -12.99
C ASP A 129 -6.56 -15.59 -12.28
N VAL A 130 -7.13 -14.60 -11.58
CA VAL A 130 -6.40 -13.66 -10.71
C VAL A 130 -7.24 -13.41 -9.46
N SER A 131 -6.64 -13.39 -8.27
CA SER A 131 -7.31 -13.00 -7.02
C SER A 131 -6.45 -12.05 -6.20
N LEU A 132 -7.13 -11.19 -5.45
CA LEU A 132 -6.59 -10.32 -4.41
C LEU A 132 -7.41 -10.57 -3.14
N ASP A 133 -6.74 -11.03 -2.09
CA ASP A 133 -7.38 -11.49 -0.87
C ASP A 133 -6.76 -10.79 0.35
N TYR A 134 -7.57 -10.43 1.34
CA TYR A 134 -7.17 -9.89 2.63
C TYR A 134 -7.39 -10.92 3.74
N GLU A 135 -6.30 -11.38 4.33
CA GLU A 135 -6.31 -12.30 5.46
C GLU A 135 -5.52 -11.68 6.62
N GLU A 136 -6.20 -11.09 7.61
CA GLU A 136 -5.53 -10.44 8.73
C GLU A 136 -4.83 -11.44 9.66
N TYR A 137 -5.39 -12.65 9.79
CA TYR A 137 -4.90 -13.69 10.69
C TYR A 137 -4.57 -14.96 9.92
N THR A 138 -3.63 -15.73 10.45
CA THR A 138 -3.31 -17.09 9.99
C THR A 138 -3.19 -18.00 11.20
N CYS A 139 -3.59 -19.25 11.05
CA CYS A 139 -3.46 -20.31 12.03
C CYS A 139 -2.60 -21.43 11.45
N ASP A 140 -2.02 -22.25 12.33
CA ASP A 140 -1.42 -23.51 11.95
C ASP A 140 -2.51 -24.58 12.00
N LEU A 141 -2.66 -25.35 10.91
CA LEU A 141 -3.57 -26.48 10.87
C LEU A 141 -2.86 -27.71 11.42
N VAL A 142 -3.36 -28.25 12.52
CA VAL A 142 -2.76 -29.39 13.23
C VAL A 142 -3.73 -30.56 13.18
N ALA A 143 -3.24 -31.74 12.79
CA ALA A 143 -4.03 -32.96 12.84
C ALA A 143 -4.16 -33.42 14.30
N GLY A 144 -5.40 -33.48 14.79
CA GLY A 144 -5.74 -33.98 16.10
C GLY A 144 -5.69 -35.50 16.17
N TYR A 145 -5.58 -36.02 17.40
CA TYR A 145 -5.62 -37.47 17.66
C TYR A 145 -7.00 -38.08 17.40
N ASP A 146 -8.03 -37.24 17.26
CA ASP A 146 -9.39 -37.59 16.83
C ASP A 146 -9.53 -37.74 15.31
N GLY A 147 -8.47 -37.43 14.54
CA GLY A 147 -8.50 -37.40 13.08
C GLY A 147 -9.11 -36.13 12.50
N GLU A 148 -9.47 -35.15 13.33
CA GLU A 148 -9.95 -33.84 12.89
C GLU A 148 -8.77 -32.86 12.71
N VAL A 149 -9.00 -31.80 11.93
CA VAL A 149 -8.01 -30.71 11.76
C VAL A 149 -8.39 -29.58 12.68
N HIS A 150 -7.48 -29.23 13.58
CA HIS A 150 -7.64 -28.14 14.53
C HIS A 150 -6.84 -26.92 14.09
N GLU A 151 -7.37 -25.73 14.36
CA GLU A 151 -6.64 -24.47 14.18
C GLU A 151 -5.91 -24.09 15.46
N GLU A 152 -4.59 -24.01 15.40
CA GLU A 152 -3.76 -23.55 16.50
C GLU A 152 -2.95 -22.30 16.13
N ASN A 153 -2.28 -21.68 17.12
CA ASN A 153 -1.32 -20.60 16.92
C ASN A 153 -1.81 -19.42 16.05
N ARG A 154 -3.06 -19.00 16.26
CA ARG A 154 -3.64 -17.85 15.54
C ARG A 154 -2.77 -16.60 15.75
N ARG A 155 -2.18 -16.12 14.65
CA ARG A 155 -1.26 -14.98 14.64
C ARG A 155 -1.64 -13.97 13.57
N LYS A 156 -1.40 -12.69 13.85
CA LYS A 156 -1.61 -11.60 12.89
C LYS A 156 -0.57 -11.67 11.78
N ARG A 157 -0.99 -11.56 10.52
CA ARG A 157 -0.08 -11.57 9.37
C ARG A 157 0.63 -10.23 9.25
N GLN A 158 1.94 -10.28 9.03
CA GLN A 158 2.75 -9.09 8.67
C GLN A 158 2.44 -8.61 7.24
N ARG A 159 1.95 -9.51 6.39
CA ARG A 159 1.61 -9.28 4.98
C ARG A 159 0.22 -9.86 4.70
N PRO A 160 -0.87 -9.18 5.11
CA PRO A 160 -2.21 -9.74 5.05
C PRO A 160 -2.81 -9.76 3.65
N TRP A 161 -2.27 -8.96 2.72
CA TRP A 161 -2.71 -8.95 1.33
C TRP A 161 -2.05 -10.07 0.55
N THR A 162 -2.83 -10.86 -0.18
CA THR A 162 -2.34 -11.98 -1.00
C THR A 162 -2.83 -11.79 -2.43
N VAL A 163 -1.94 -11.92 -3.40
CA VAL A 163 -2.26 -11.88 -4.82
C VAL A 163 -1.92 -13.24 -5.43
N ARG A 164 -2.91 -13.87 -6.05
CA ARG A 164 -2.75 -15.14 -6.77
C ARG A 164 -3.05 -14.92 -8.25
N GLY A 165 -2.35 -15.66 -9.09
CA GLY A 165 -2.50 -15.58 -10.54
C GLY A 165 -2.27 -16.94 -11.15
N LYS A 166 -3.04 -17.27 -12.19
CA LYS A 166 -2.90 -18.54 -12.90
C LYS A 166 -1.47 -18.69 -13.43
N ASN A 167 -0.82 -19.80 -13.07
CA ASN A 167 0.58 -20.09 -13.39
C ASN A 167 1.58 -19.02 -12.88
N LYS A 168 1.23 -18.30 -11.81
CA LYS A 168 2.12 -17.35 -11.13
C LYS A 168 2.38 -17.80 -9.70
N ASN A 169 3.56 -17.51 -9.19
CA ASN A 169 3.86 -17.69 -7.78
C ASN A 169 3.05 -16.68 -6.96
N THR A 170 2.35 -17.16 -5.93
CA THR A 170 1.60 -16.31 -4.99
C THR A 170 2.51 -15.25 -4.38
N ARG A 171 2.04 -14.00 -4.32
CA ARG A 171 2.76 -12.89 -3.70
C ARG A 171 1.94 -12.32 -2.55
N THR A 172 2.58 -11.99 -1.44
CA THR A 172 1.93 -11.37 -0.27
C THR A 172 2.43 -9.94 -0.05
N PHE A 173 1.67 -9.05 0.57
CA PHE A 173 2.04 -7.65 0.77
C PHE A 173 1.51 -7.10 2.11
N GLY A 174 2.26 -6.16 2.69
CA GLY A 174 1.84 -5.41 3.88
C GLY A 174 0.91 -4.23 3.58
N ASN A 175 0.74 -3.88 2.30
CA ASN A 175 0.02 -2.69 1.85
C ASN A 175 -0.81 -3.04 0.60
N LEU A 176 -2.03 -2.52 0.54
CA LEU A 176 -2.99 -2.76 -0.54
C LEU A 176 -2.50 -2.21 -1.87
N ASP A 177 -1.97 -1.00 -1.92
CA ASP A 177 -1.51 -0.35 -3.16
C ASP A 177 -0.51 -1.21 -3.92
N LYS A 178 0.47 -1.78 -3.22
CA LYS A 178 1.46 -2.71 -3.82
C LYS A 178 0.83 -4.03 -4.27
N ALA A 179 -0.16 -4.53 -3.55
CA ALA A 179 -0.89 -5.72 -3.97
C ALA A 179 -1.74 -5.43 -5.23
N ALA A 180 -2.41 -4.28 -5.26
CA ALA A 180 -3.22 -3.80 -6.37
C ALA A 180 -2.38 -3.58 -7.64
N GLU A 181 -1.14 -3.06 -7.52
CA GLU A 181 -0.22 -2.95 -8.66
C GLU A 181 0.02 -4.29 -9.35
N VAL A 182 0.32 -5.34 -8.58
CA VAL A 182 0.55 -6.69 -9.09
C VAL A 182 -0.74 -7.30 -9.61
N PHE A 183 -1.85 -7.09 -8.91
CA PHE A 183 -3.17 -7.56 -9.34
C PHE A 183 -3.56 -6.96 -10.70
N LEU A 184 -3.36 -5.65 -10.89
CA LEU A 184 -3.61 -4.96 -12.16
C LEU A 184 -2.67 -5.42 -13.28
N GLU A 185 -1.39 -5.64 -12.96
CA GLU A 185 -0.42 -6.21 -13.90
C GLU A 185 -0.88 -7.59 -14.40
N TRP A 186 -1.28 -8.46 -13.48
CA TRP A 186 -1.73 -9.81 -13.81
C TRP A 186 -3.09 -9.84 -14.49
N ALA A 187 -4.01 -8.95 -14.11
CA ALA A 187 -5.29 -8.77 -14.80
C ALA A 187 -5.09 -8.44 -16.29
N LYS A 188 -4.08 -7.63 -16.63
CA LYS A 188 -3.71 -7.36 -18.03
C LYS A 188 -3.07 -8.58 -18.70
N LEU A 189 -2.06 -9.15 -18.05
CA LEU A 189 -1.25 -10.22 -18.65
C LEU A 189 -2.05 -11.50 -18.90
N LEU A 190 -3.01 -11.79 -18.02
CA LEU A 190 -3.83 -13.00 -18.04
C LEU A 190 -5.22 -12.78 -18.65
N ALA A 191 -5.48 -11.58 -19.20
CA ALA A 191 -6.77 -11.21 -19.76
C ALA A 191 -7.27 -12.27 -20.77
N PRO A 192 -8.57 -12.61 -20.75
CA PRO A 192 -9.14 -13.44 -21.80
C PRO A 192 -8.89 -12.79 -23.16
N THR A 193 -8.20 -13.53 -24.03
CA THR A 193 -7.96 -13.08 -25.40
C THR A 193 -9.29 -13.16 -26.13
N SER A 194 -9.83 -12.01 -26.57
CA SER A 194 -10.95 -12.00 -27.51
C SER A 194 -10.52 -12.77 -28.77
N LYS A 195 -11.20 -13.88 -29.04
CA LYS A 195 -11.18 -14.52 -30.36
C LYS A 195 -12.33 -13.97 -31.17
#